data_AF-A0A429ZBH7-F1
#
_entry.id   AF-A0A429ZBH7-F1
#
_cell.length_a   1.000
_cell.length_b   1.000
_cell.length_c   1.000
_cell.angle_alpha   90.00
_cell.angle_beta   90.00
_cell.angle_gamma   90.00
#
_symmetry.space_group_name_H-M   'P 1'
#
loop_
_entity.id
_entity.type
_entity.pdbx_description
1 polymer ?
#
loop_
_entity_poly.entity_id
_entity_poly.type
_entity_poly.pdbx_seq_one_letter_code
_entity_poly.pdbx_strand_id
1 'polypeptide(L)'
;MKNRTITRQWKKLLLINLGIVLVVFFAFLSLGKHETVSVTAMAMNVRTGPGVDNDISAQVKRGDELVVLKKENKWLQVRLKNRQKGWVASWLIGKDDTSPATNIAAKVNTQDTKLREEPNTEGEEITTLKKNKKVMVTSEQGGWSKVTVGQQEGWIHSSLLTLVDESKEKQQDSKNDQLFARQDDTKIRQEPRIDGEQIATINYGESVTFKKSQGDWYQVETTDGITGYVANWVVNFEELDKDNQKKITSIAEATIVLDPGHGGTDVGAISNDGTIYEKVVTLATAHYVQEELEKLGANVILTRDDDSFVELSDIALRSNREKADAFISFHYDSTEISNQASGFTTYYYNKDHLDLATVVNNHLEKELPLPNRGVDVGDYLILRDNQRPALLLELGFMNNDSDAHTFKTKKFQRSVAKAVKNALVEYFED
;
A
#
# COMPACT_ATOMS: atom_id res chain seq x y z
N MET A 1 52.28 62.81 -13.60
CA MET A 1 51.89 61.39 -13.77
C MET A 1 51.18 60.88 -12.50
N LYS A 2 49.85 61.06 -12.34
CA LYS A 2 49.14 60.58 -11.13
C LYS A 2 47.70 60.06 -11.34
N ASN A 3 47.24 59.90 -12.59
CA ASN A 3 45.84 59.50 -12.89
C ASN A 3 45.66 58.06 -13.42
N ARG A 4 46.73 57.28 -13.62
CA ARG A 4 46.62 55.90 -14.16
C ARG A 4 46.34 54.82 -13.10
N THR A 5 46.61 55.08 -11.82
CA THR A 5 46.43 54.10 -10.73
C THR A 5 44.98 54.06 -10.22
N ILE A 6 44.31 55.21 -10.09
CA ILE A 6 42.94 55.31 -9.59
C ILE A 6 41.94 54.65 -10.57
N THR A 7 42.13 54.85 -11.88
CA THR A 7 41.30 54.25 -12.92
C THR A 7 41.42 52.73 -13.01
N ARG A 8 42.57 52.16 -12.63
CA ARG A 8 42.79 50.70 -12.61
C ARG A 8 42.17 50.02 -11.38
N GLN A 9 42.15 50.71 -10.23
CA GLN A 9 41.49 50.21 -9.01
C GLN A 9 39.97 50.26 -9.12
N TRP A 10 39.41 51.32 -9.72
CA TRP A 10 37.96 51.42 -9.99
C TRP A 10 37.46 50.33 -10.94
N LYS A 11 38.21 50.03 -12.01
CA LYS A 11 37.86 48.91 -12.92
C LYS A 11 37.91 47.55 -12.21
N LYS A 12 38.88 47.34 -11.30
CA LYS A 12 38.95 46.11 -10.48
C LYS A 12 37.76 45.99 -9.53
N LEU A 13 37.40 47.06 -8.82
CA LEU A 13 36.24 47.08 -7.92
C LEU A 13 34.92 46.90 -8.66
N LEU A 14 34.80 47.47 -9.86
CA LEU A 14 33.61 47.31 -10.70
C LEU A 14 33.48 45.87 -11.22
N LEU A 15 34.59 45.24 -11.64
CA LEU A 15 34.60 43.83 -12.05
C LEU A 15 34.29 42.87 -10.89
N ILE A 16 34.81 43.15 -9.69
CA ILE A 16 34.51 42.36 -8.49
C ILE A 16 33.03 42.47 -8.12
N ASN A 17 32.47 43.69 -8.09
CA ASN A 17 31.05 43.88 -7.81
C ASN A 17 30.16 43.26 -8.90
N LEU A 18 30.53 43.38 -10.17
CA LEU A 18 29.81 42.73 -11.27
C LEU A 18 29.85 41.21 -11.15
N GLY A 19 30.99 40.65 -10.74
CA GLY A 19 31.14 39.22 -10.43
C GLY A 19 30.26 38.78 -9.26
N ILE A 20 30.20 39.56 -8.17
CA ILE A 20 29.33 39.27 -7.03
C ILE A 20 27.85 39.35 -7.44
N VAL A 21 27.46 40.38 -8.21
CA VAL A 21 26.09 40.51 -8.74
C VAL A 21 25.77 39.33 -9.66
N LEU A 22 26.69 38.89 -10.51
CA LEU A 22 26.51 37.70 -11.35
C LEU A 22 26.38 36.42 -10.53
N VAL A 23 27.18 36.23 -9.48
CA VAL A 23 27.09 35.05 -8.58
C VAL A 23 25.76 35.06 -7.82
N VAL A 24 25.34 36.22 -7.31
CA VAL A 24 24.04 36.37 -6.65
C VAL A 24 22.89 36.19 -7.65
N PHE A 25 23.02 36.70 -8.87
CA PHE A 25 22.03 36.55 -9.94
C PHE A 25 21.94 35.10 -10.43
N PHE A 26 23.06 34.39 -10.54
CA PHE A 26 23.08 32.95 -10.82
C PHE A 26 22.54 32.11 -9.67
N ALA A 27 22.80 32.50 -8.42
CA ALA A 27 22.18 31.88 -7.24
C ALA A 27 20.65 32.12 -7.22
N PHE A 28 20.18 33.28 -7.70
CA PHE A 28 18.75 33.58 -7.87
C PHE A 28 18.12 32.84 -9.07
N LEU A 29 18.84 32.67 -10.18
CA LEU A 29 18.42 31.84 -11.33
C LEU A 29 18.42 30.33 -11.00
N SER A 30 19.22 29.92 -10.01
CA SER A 30 19.29 28.54 -9.50
C SER A 30 18.12 28.16 -8.57
N LEU A 31 17.21 29.08 -8.24
CA LEU A 31 15.91 28.72 -7.67
C LEU A 31 15.02 28.18 -8.81
N GLY A 32 15.37 27.00 -9.28
CA GLY A 32 14.56 26.27 -10.25
C GLY A 32 13.13 26.13 -9.71
N LYS A 33 12.14 26.25 -10.60
CA LYS A 33 10.77 25.82 -10.30
C LYS A 33 10.84 24.33 -9.95
N HIS A 34 10.88 24.01 -8.68
CA HIS A 34 10.77 22.63 -8.26
C HIS A 34 9.33 22.17 -8.51
N GLU A 35 9.19 21.01 -9.15
CA GLU A 35 7.89 20.36 -9.29
C GLU A 35 7.35 20.10 -7.87
N THR A 36 6.17 20.63 -7.56
CA THR A 36 5.47 20.36 -6.31
C THR A 36 4.27 19.50 -6.57
N VAL A 37 3.98 18.62 -5.62
CA VAL A 37 2.77 17.80 -5.63
C VAL A 37 2.03 17.97 -4.31
N SER A 38 0.70 18.01 -4.37
CA SER A 38 -0.15 18.13 -3.20
C SER A 38 -0.70 16.77 -2.81
N VAL A 39 -0.67 16.47 -1.51
CA VAL A 39 -1.27 15.24 -0.97
C VAL A 39 -2.79 15.38 -0.96
N THR A 40 -3.49 14.47 -1.63
CA THR A 40 -4.96 14.44 -1.69
C THR A 40 -5.57 13.50 -0.64
N ALA A 41 -4.86 12.45 -0.26
CA ALA A 41 -5.23 11.53 0.81
C ALA A 41 -5.25 12.20 2.18
N MET A 42 -6.11 11.76 3.12
CA MET A 42 -6.09 12.21 4.52
C MET A 42 -4.70 12.01 5.13
N ALA A 43 -4.09 10.86 4.90
CA ALA A 43 -2.67 10.71 5.05
C ALA A 43 -2.09 9.66 4.09
N MET A 44 -0.78 9.76 3.88
CA MET A 44 -0.01 8.92 2.96
C MET A 44 1.36 8.65 3.57
N ASN A 45 1.79 7.40 3.51
CA ASN A 45 3.08 6.96 4.02
C ASN A 45 4.23 7.48 3.13
N VAL A 46 5.26 8.01 3.77
CA VAL A 46 6.53 8.42 3.16
C VAL A 46 7.58 7.39 3.56
N ARG A 47 8.20 6.72 2.61
CA ARG A 47 9.14 5.61 2.85
C ARG A 47 10.60 6.03 2.71
N THR A 48 11.50 5.25 3.28
CA THR A 48 12.96 5.47 3.23
C THR A 48 13.56 5.23 1.83
N GLY A 49 12.90 4.42 0.99
CA GLY A 49 13.31 4.10 -0.37
C GLY A 49 12.12 3.99 -1.35
N PRO A 50 12.40 3.91 -2.67
CA PRO A 50 11.40 3.79 -3.73
C PRO A 50 10.83 2.37 -3.82
N GLY A 51 10.09 1.96 -2.80
CA GLY A 51 9.50 0.63 -2.68
C GLY A 51 8.62 0.51 -1.44
N VAL A 52 7.63 -0.37 -1.53
CA VAL A 52 6.63 -0.64 -0.48
C VAL A 52 7.18 -1.54 0.63
N ASP A 53 8.27 -2.25 0.34
CA ASP A 53 9.13 -3.00 1.27
C ASP A 53 10.02 -2.09 2.14
N ASN A 54 10.20 -0.82 1.75
CA ASN A 54 11.05 0.11 2.49
C ASN A 54 10.32 0.65 3.73
N ASP A 55 11.07 0.79 4.82
CA ASP A 55 10.58 1.33 6.09
C ASP A 55 9.80 2.64 5.88
N ILE A 56 8.63 2.75 6.51
CA ILE A 56 7.89 4.02 6.59
C ILE A 56 8.71 4.97 7.47
N SER A 57 9.06 6.12 6.91
CA SER A 57 9.88 7.17 7.52
C SER A 57 9.09 8.33 8.09
N ALA A 58 7.92 8.62 7.52
CA ALA A 58 7.00 9.67 7.94
C ALA A 58 5.62 9.41 7.34
N GLN A 59 4.64 10.21 7.74
CA GLN A 59 3.34 10.29 7.09
C GLN A 59 3.05 11.74 6.73
N VAL A 60 2.52 11.99 5.53
CA VAL A 60 2.11 13.32 5.07
C VAL A 60 0.60 13.38 4.98
N LYS A 61 0.02 14.56 5.20
CA LYS A 61 -1.42 14.75 5.38
C LYS A 61 -2.02 15.50 4.19
N ARG A 62 -3.35 15.39 4.03
CA ARG A 62 -4.09 16.12 2.99
C ARG A 62 -3.73 17.61 2.99
N GLY A 63 -3.37 18.12 1.82
CA GLY A 63 -2.97 19.50 1.61
C GLY A 63 -1.48 19.78 1.85
N ASP A 64 -0.70 18.82 2.34
CA ASP A 64 0.76 18.98 2.38
C ASP A 64 1.30 19.12 0.95
N GLU A 65 2.20 20.10 0.76
CA GLU A 65 2.93 20.28 -0.49
C GLU A 65 4.31 19.63 -0.38
N LEU A 66 4.59 18.73 -1.31
CA LEU A 66 5.83 17.97 -1.36
C LEU A 66 6.65 18.45 -2.54
N VAL A 67 7.91 18.80 -2.29
CA VAL A 67 8.84 19.20 -3.35
C VAL A 67 9.45 17.95 -3.96
N VAL A 68 9.15 17.67 -5.23
CA VAL A 68 9.70 16.51 -5.95
C VAL A 68 11.18 16.76 -6.26
N LEU A 69 12.01 15.81 -5.84
CA LEU A 69 13.45 15.81 -6.03
C LEU A 69 13.89 14.86 -7.15
N LYS A 70 13.27 13.68 -7.22
CA LYS A 70 13.59 12.61 -8.17
C LYS A 70 12.35 11.74 -8.42
N LYS A 71 12.28 11.09 -9.58
CA LYS A 71 11.29 10.04 -9.89
C LYS A 71 12.02 8.74 -10.21
N GLU A 72 11.56 7.61 -9.67
CA GLU A 72 12.16 6.29 -9.84
C GLU A 72 11.11 5.20 -9.63
N ASN A 73 10.93 4.27 -10.56
CA ASN A 73 10.03 3.11 -10.43
C ASN A 73 8.59 3.46 -9.98
N LYS A 74 7.98 4.53 -10.52
CA LYS A 74 6.68 5.08 -10.08
C LYS A 74 6.66 5.62 -8.63
N TRP A 75 7.82 5.85 -8.03
CA TRP A 75 7.98 6.58 -6.77
C TRP A 75 8.55 7.98 -7.01
N LEU A 76 8.14 8.92 -6.18
CA LEU A 76 8.66 10.28 -6.14
C LEU A 76 9.49 10.43 -4.87
N GLN A 77 10.78 10.72 -5.02
CA GLN A 77 11.56 11.21 -3.90
C GLN A 77 11.12 12.64 -3.66
N VAL A 78 10.61 12.90 -2.47
CA VAL A 78 10.07 14.19 -2.06
C VAL A 78 10.85 14.77 -0.91
N ARG A 79 10.84 16.09 -0.81
CA ARG A 79 11.27 16.83 0.36
C ARG A 79 10.05 17.37 1.09
N LEU A 80 9.92 16.97 2.35
CA LEU A 80 8.88 17.40 3.28
C LEU A 80 9.14 18.83 3.78
N LYS A 81 8.15 19.44 4.41
CA LYS A 81 8.24 20.80 4.98
C LYS A 81 9.36 20.96 6.01
N ASN A 82 9.65 19.91 6.77
CA ASN A 82 10.76 19.85 7.74
C ASN A 82 12.14 19.60 7.09
N ARG A 83 12.22 19.62 5.75
CA ARG A 83 13.40 19.33 4.91
C ARG A 83 13.86 17.86 4.90
N GLN A 84 13.19 16.96 5.62
CA GLN A 84 13.43 15.52 5.48
C GLN A 84 13.09 15.08 4.06
N LYS A 85 13.82 14.07 3.59
CA LYS A 85 13.58 13.44 2.30
C LYS A 85 12.97 12.08 2.54
N GLY A 86 12.10 11.66 1.65
CA GLY A 86 11.59 10.30 1.60
C GLY A 86 10.91 10.05 0.27
N TRP A 87 10.27 8.90 0.15
CA TRP A 87 9.68 8.42 -1.09
C TRP A 87 8.18 8.24 -0.91
N VAL A 88 7.42 8.78 -1.85
CA VAL A 88 5.97 8.63 -1.91
C VAL A 88 5.62 7.99 -3.23
N ALA A 89 4.68 7.07 -3.21
CA ALA A 89 4.16 6.44 -4.40
C ALA A 89 3.52 7.48 -5.32
N SER A 90 3.94 7.58 -6.58
CA SER A 90 3.41 8.59 -7.50
C SER A 90 1.93 8.39 -7.79
N TRP A 91 1.45 7.15 -7.67
CA TRP A 91 0.06 6.78 -7.89
C TRP A 91 -0.86 7.16 -6.74
N LEU A 92 -0.32 7.42 -5.54
CA LEU A 92 -1.06 8.00 -4.41
C LEU A 92 -1.22 9.52 -4.52
N ILE A 93 -0.61 10.12 -5.55
CA ILE A 93 -0.58 11.56 -5.79
C ILE A 93 -1.36 11.81 -7.08
N GLY A 94 -2.70 11.80 -6.98
CA GLY A 94 -3.60 11.89 -8.14
C GLY A 94 -5.08 11.87 -7.76
N LYS A 95 -5.95 12.10 -8.76
CA LYS A 95 -7.43 12.18 -8.63
C LYS A 95 -8.13 10.82 -8.41
N ASP A 96 -7.38 9.72 -8.41
CA ASP A 96 -7.93 8.40 -8.14
C ASP A 96 -7.71 8.12 -6.65
N ASP A 97 -8.73 8.45 -5.86
CA ASP A 97 -8.76 8.53 -4.39
C ASP A 97 -8.70 7.16 -3.69
N THR A 98 -7.71 6.31 -3.99
CA THR A 98 -7.40 5.17 -3.11
C THR A 98 -6.07 5.44 -2.45
N SER A 99 -6.11 5.74 -1.16
CA SER A 99 -4.91 5.88 -0.35
C SER A 99 -4.99 4.98 0.87
N PRO A 100 -3.90 4.29 1.21
CA PRO A 100 -3.78 3.63 2.50
C PRO A 100 -3.63 4.69 3.59
N ALA A 101 -4.73 5.29 4.00
CA ALA A 101 -4.76 6.08 5.21
C ALA A 101 -4.66 5.12 6.40
N THR A 102 -3.45 4.69 6.78
CA THR A 102 -3.30 3.77 7.91
C THR A 102 -3.43 4.51 9.23
N ASN A 103 -4.49 4.17 9.97
CA ASN A 103 -4.77 4.45 11.38
C ASN A 103 -4.53 5.89 11.83
N ILE A 104 -5.13 6.84 11.10
CA ILE A 104 -5.08 8.25 11.45
C ILE A 104 -6.18 8.57 12.46
N ALA A 105 -5.80 9.02 13.66
CA ALA A 105 -6.76 9.55 14.62
C ALA A 105 -7.46 10.78 14.03
N ALA A 106 -8.78 10.68 13.90
CA ALA A 106 -9.63 11.76 13.44
C ALA A 106 -10.77 12.01 14.42
N LYS A 107 -11.37 13.19 14.31
CA LYS A 107 -12.62 13.53 14.97
C LYS A 107 -13.68 13.81 13.94
N VAL A 108 -14.88 13.35 14.24
CA VAL A 108 -16.09 13.75 13.53
C VAL A 108 -16.30 15.25 13.69
N ASN A 109 -16.42 16.01 12.60
CA ASN A 109 -16.48 17.48 12.65
C ASN A 109 -17.91 18.06 12.64
N THR A 110 -18.91 17.25 12.28
CA THR A 110 -20.34 17.59 12.30
C THR A 110 -21.11 16.83 13.37
N GLN A 111 -22.27 17.36 13.74
CA GLN A 111 -23.22 16.64 14.59
C GLN A 111 -23.93 15.57 13.75
N ASP A 112 -24.18 14.41 14.33
CA ASP A 112 -24.94 13.31 13.72
C ASP A 112 -24.36 12.77 12.39
N THR A 113 -23.06 12.45 12.39
CA THR A 113 -22.39 11.83 11.24
C THR A 113 -22.71 10.35 11.15
N LYS A 114 -23.20 9.92 9.99
CA LYS A 114 -23.55 8.53 9.73
C LYS A 114 -22.31 7.69 9.46
N LEU A 115 -22.18 6.59 10.18
CA LEU A 115 -21.27 5.49 9.90
C LEU A 115 -22.01 4.48 9.02
N ARG A 116 -21.45 4.13 7.86
CA ARG A 116 -22.13 3.31 6.84
C ARG A 116 -21.40 2.00 6.55
N GLU A 117 -22.11 1.01 6.04
CA GLU A 117 -21.49 -0.27 5.64
C GLU A 117 -20.66 -0.15 4.36
N GLU A 118 -21.01 0.77 3.47
CA GLU A 118 -20.33 0.99 2.19
C GLU A 118 -19.86 2.44 2.00
N PRO A 119 -18.82 2.70 1.18
CA PRO A 119 -18.29 4.04 0.89
C PRO A 119 -19.20 4.83 -0.08
N ASN A 120 -20.49 4.95 0.22
CA ASN A 120 -21.44 5.72 -0.57
C ASN A 120 -22.62 6.22 0.28
N THR A 121 -23.43 7.12 -0.26
CA THR A 121 -24.57 7.72 0.47
C THR A 121 -25.77 6.81 0.62
N GLU A 122 -25.83 5.72 -0.15
CA GLU A 122 -26.96 4.78 -0.21
C GLU A 122 -26.76 3.58 0.73
N GLY A 123 -25.52 3.27 1.11
CA GLY A 123 -25.16 2.17 2.01
C GLY A 123 -25.84 2.28 3.37
N GLU A 124 -26.19 1.13 3.95
CA GLU A 124 -26.93 1.07 5.22
C GLU A 124 -26.20 1.81 6.35
N GLU A 125 -26.98 2.46 7.21
CA GLU A 125 -26.44 3.19 8.37
C GLU A 125 -26.24 2.21 9.53
N ILE A 126 -24.98 1.99 9.92
CA ILE A 126 -24.61 1.19 11.09
C ILE A 126 -24.97 1.95 12.36
N THR A 127 -24.53 3.21 12.44
CA THR A 127 -24.81 4.10 13.58
C THR A 127 -24.57 5.56 13.25
N THR A 128 -24.89 6.44 14.19
CA THR A 128 -24.64 7.88 14.10
C THR A 128 -23.68 8.35 15.19
N LEU A 129 -22.62 9.04 14.77
CA LEU A 129 -21.56 9.59 15.62
C LEU A 129 -21.75 11.08 15.88
N LYS A 130 -21.55 11.48 17.14
CA LYS A 130 -21.62 12.89 17.55
C LYS A 130 -20.35 13.66 17.16
N LYS A 131 -20.47 14.99 17.05
CA LYS A 131 -19.33 15.87 16.84
C LYS A 131 -18.26 15.64 17.91
N ASN A 132 -16.99 15.71 17.51
CA ASN A 132 -15.79 15.45 18.30
C ASN A 132 -15.60 14.00 18.76
N LYS A 133 -16.47 13.06 18.36
CA LYS A 133 -16.21 11.63 18.58
C LYS A 133 -14.92 11.27 17.86
N LYS A 134 -13.97 10.69 18.60
CA LYS A 134 -12.72 10.16 18.06
C LYS A 134 -13.01 8.87 17.31
N VAL A 135 -12.37 8.73 16.15
CA VAL A 135 -12.38 7.56 15.28
C VAL A 135 -10.97 7.33 14.74
N MET A 136 -10.67 6.11 14.33
CA MET A 136 -9.41 5.79 13.66
C MET A 136 -9.69 5.53 12.20
N VAL A 137 -9.08 6.30 11.29
CA VAL A 137 -9.20 6.08 9.84
C VAL A 137 -8.27 4.95 9.44
N THR A 138 -8.79 3.85 8.91
CA THR A 138 -8.04 2.64 8.54
C THR A 138 -7.68 2.57 7.05
N SER A 139 -8.53 3.14 6.19
CA SER A 139 -8.30 3.25 4.74
C SER A 139 -9.13 4.38 4.12
N GLU A 140 -8.78 4.79 2.89
CA GLU A 140 -9.59 5.73 2.10
C GLU A 140 -9.90 5.16 0.71
N GLN A 141 -11.15 5.34 0.29
CA GLN A 141 -11.65 4.96 -1.02
C GLN A 141 -12.66 6.00 -1.52
N GLY A 142 -12.38 6.64 -2.66
CA GLY A 142 -13.35 7.46 -3.38
C GLY A 142 -13.88 8.67 -2.59
N GLY A 143 -13.04 9.28 -1.74
CA GLY A 143 -13.45 10.38 -0.85
C GLY A 143 -14.18 9.93 0.42
N TRP A 144 -14.23 8.62 0.69
CA TRP A 144 -14.70 8.04 1.93
C TRP A 144 -13.53 7.47 2.71
N SER A 145 -13.62 7.56 4.04
CA SER A 145 -12.69 6.98 4.99
C SER A 145 -13.37 5.82 5.70
N LYS A 146 -12.76 4.64 5.63
CA LYS A 146 -13.12 3.54 6.52
C LYS A 146 -12.59 3.90 7.91
N VAL A 147 -13.42 3.74 8.93
CA VAL A 147 -13.09 4.10 10.29
C VAL A 147 -13.49 3.02 11.27
N THR A 148 -12.68 2.85 12.31
CA THR A 148 -13.03 2.07 13.49
C THR A 148 -13.40 3.00 14.65
N VAL A 149 -14.42 2.61 15.40
CA VAL A 149 -14.94 3.32 16.58
C VAL A 149 -15.38 2.31 17.64
N GLY A 150 -14.49 2.00 18.58
CA GLY A 150 -14.68 0.87 19.48
C GLY A 150 -14.62 -0.44 18.68
N GLN A 151 -15.60 -1.33 18.85
CA GLN A 151 -15.69 -2.58 18.10
C GLN A 151 -16.45 -2.46 16.76
N GLN A 152 -16.88 -1.26 16.38
CA GLN A 152 -17.62 -1.02 15.15
C GLN A 152 -16.71 -0.46 14.07
N GLU A 153 -16.86 -0.95 12.85
CA GLU A 153 -16.19 -0.45 11.66
C GLU A 153 -17.23 0.04 10.64
N GLY A 154 -16.89 1.05 9.86
CA GLY A 154 -17.69 1.49 8.72
C GLY A 154 -17.11 2.71 8.02
N TRP A 155 -17.83 3.24 7.03
CA TRP A 155 -17.39 4.32 6.17
C TRP A 155 -18.02 5.66 6.56
N ILE A 156 -17.19 6.70 6.55
CA ILE A 156 -17.58 8.10 6.74
C ILE A 156 -16.98 8.91 5.59
N HIS A 157 -17.75 9.82 5.00
CA HIS A 157 -17.21 10.71 3.97
C HIS A 157 -16.04 11.54 4.55
N SER A 158 -14.87 11.51 3.92
CA SER A 158 -13.61 12.01 4.50
C SER A 158 -13.64 13.50 4.85
N SER A 159 -14.51 14.30 4.20
CA SER A 159 -14.70 15.72 4.56
C SER A 159 -15.37 15.95 5.90
N LEU A 160 -16.02 14.93 6.46
CA LEU A 160 -16.67 14.95 7.79
C LEU A 160 -15.70 14.62 8.92
N LEU A 161 -14.44 14.33 8.58
CA LEU A 161 -13.38 14.02 9.52
C LEU A 161 -12.38 15.17 9.58
N THR A 162 -11.86 15.41 10.77
CA THR A 162 -10.75 16.34 10.99
C THR A 162 -9.67 15.60 11.74
N LEU A 163 -8.46 15.61 11.18
CA LEU A 163 -7.31 14.96 11.79
C LEU A 163 -7.03 15.54 13.17
N VAL A 164 -6.79 14.67 14.14
CA VAL A 164 -6.38 15.08 15.47
C VAL A 164 -4.89 15.43 15.40
N ASP A 165 -4.57 16.71 15.55
CA ASP A 165 -3.21 17.16 15.77
C ASP A 165 -2.91 17.06 17.27
N GLU A 166 -2.44 15.88 17.70
CA GLU A 166 -2.19 15.56 19.12
C GLU A 166 -1.15 16.48 19.77
N SER A 167 -0.41 17.26 18.98
CA SER A 167 0.46 18.31 19.48
C SER A 167 -0.28 19.42 20.25
N LYS A 168 -1.61 19.53 20.11
CA LYS A 168 -2.42 20.63 20.67
C LYS A 168 -3.47 20.22 21.71
N GLU A 169 -3.76 18.94 21.90
CA GLU A 169 -4.81 18.49 22.82
C GLU A 169 -4.24 17.66 23.99
N LYS A 170 -3.64 18.33 24.97
CA LYS A 170 -3.71 17.83 26.35
C LYS A 170 -4.96 18.38 27.00
N GLN A 171 -6.01 17.56 27.07
CA GLN A 171 -6.74 17.34 28.32
C GLN A 171 -7.74 16.18 28.15
N GLN A 172 -7.50 15.13 28.94
CA GLN A 172 -8.53 14.43 29.72
C GLN A 172 -9.47 13.49 28.93
N ASP A 173 -8.98 12.27 28.65
CA ASP A 173 -9.68 11.00 28.96
C ASP A 173 -8.97 9.81 28.31
N SER A 174 -8.32 8.94 29.10
CA SER A 174 -8.48 7.48 29.06
C SER A 174 -7.52 6.81 30.04
N LYS A 175 -7.94 5.68 30.60
CA LYS A 175 -7.30 4.93 31.69
C LYS A 175 -6.12 4.05 31.25
N ASN A 176 -5.61 4.19 30.02
CA ASN A 176 -4.56 3.30 29.51
C ASN A 176 -3.44 4.11 28.86
N ASP A 177 -2.32 4.25 29.57
CA ASP A 177 -1.05 4.81 29.06
C ASP A 177 -0.25 3.72 28.30
N GLN A 178 -0.91 2.69 27.76
CA GLN A 178 -0.28 1.57 27.07
C GLN A 178 -0.48 1.73 25.55
N LEU A 179 0.59 1.52 24.81
CA LEU A 179 0.62 1.38 23.36
C LEU A 179 1.03 -0.05 23.03
N PHE A 180 0.45 -0.65 22.00
CA PHE A 180 0.75 -2.01 21.55
C PHE A 180 1.36 -1.96 20.16
N ALA A 181 2.39 -2.78 19.90
CA ALA A 181 3.03 -2.85 18.59
C ALA A 181 2.12 -3.56 17.58
N ARG A 182 2.01 -3.00 16.37
CA ARG A 182 1.14 -3.52 15.32
C ARG A 182 1.83 -4.48 14.35
N GLN A 183 3.13 -4.69 14.52
CA GLN A 183 3.94 -5.58 13.70
C GLN A 183 5.15 -6.06 14.50
N ASP A 184 5.70 -7.19 14.08
CA ASP A 184 6.99 -7.68 14.58
C ASP A 184 8.13 -6.72 14.24
N ASP A 185 9.20 -6.79 15.02
CA ASP A 185 10.39 -5.96 14.83
C ASP A 185 10.12 -4.43 14.81
N THR A 186 9.10 -3.96 15.53
CA THR A 186 8.78 -2.54 15.67
C THR A 186 9.91 -1.82 16.40
N LYS A 187 10.56 -0.86 15.72
CA LYS A 187 11.81 -0.22 16.17
C LYS A 187 11.55 0.90 17.17
N ILE A 188 12.20 0.83 18.33
CA ILE A 188 12.29 1.93 19.30
C ILE A 188 13.66 2.59 19.16
N ARG A 189 13.66 3.91 18.98
CA ARG A 189 14.85 4.71 18.66
C ARG A 189 15.22 5.67 19.76
N GLN A 190 16.50 6.04 19.85
CA GLN A 190 16.99 7.01 20.82
C GLN A 190 16.43 8.42 20.57
N GLU A 191 16.21 8.77 19.31
CA GLU A 191 15.72 10.07 18.87
C GLU A 191 14.48 9.90 17.97
N PRO A 192 13.56 10.89 17.93
CA PRO A 192 12.33 10.85 17.13
C PRO A 192 12.61 11.11 15.64
N ARG A 193 13.41 10.23 15.03
CA ARG A 193 13.76 10.25 13.61
C ARG A 193 14.11 8.85 13.12
N ILE A 194 13.83 8.59 11.85
CA ILE A 194 13.95 7.24 11.26
C ILE A 194 15.40 6.74 11.16
N ASP A 195 16.37 7.66 11.08
CA ASP A 195 17.80 7.37 11.08
C ASP A 195 18.41 7.38 12.48
N GLY A 196 17.58 7.54 13.52
CA GLY A 196 17.99 7.48 14.91
C GLY A 196 18.43 6.07 15.29
N GLU A 197 19.43 5.98 16.18
CA GLU A 197 19.93 4.71 16.69
C GLU A 197 18.79 3.86 17.26
N GLN A 198 18.68 2.62 16.79
CA GLN A 198 17.74 1.63 17.32
C GLN A 198 18.26 1.12 18.65
N ILE A 199 17.47 1.29 19.70
CA ILE A 199 17.85 0.93 21.07
C ILE A 199 17.03 -0.22 21.63
N ALA A 200 15.88 -0.53 21.01
CA ALA A 200 15.07 -1.70 21.31
C ALA A 200 14.17 -2.04 20.11
N THR A 201 13.60 -3.24 20.14
CA THR A 201 12.53 -3.70 19.25
C THR A 201 11.43 -4.32 20.09
N ILE A 202 10.19 -4.12 19.67
CA ILE A 202 9.01 -4.78 20.25
C ILE A 202 8.27 -5.52 19.13
N ASN A 203 7.65 -6.63 19.47
CA ASN A 203 6.91 -7.48 18.54
C ASN A 203 5.41 -7.20 18.57
N TYR A 204 4.68 -7.79 17.62
CA TYR A 204 3.22 -7.63 17.55
C TYR A 204 2.54 -7.90 18.90
N GLY A 205 1.67 -6.98 19.33
CA GLY A 205 0.93 -7.05 20.59
C GLY A 205 1.76 -6.82 21.85
N GLU A 206 3.09 -6.68 21.77
CA GLU A 206 3.89 -6.25 22.91
C GLU A 206 3.58 -4.79 23.25
N SER A 207 3.51 -4.50 24.55
CA SER A 207 3.10 -3.19 25.01
C SER A 207 4.27 -2.34 25.50
N VAL A 208 4.14 -1.03 25.32
CA VAL A 208 5.03 -0.01 25.84
C VAL A 208 4.22 1.07 26.54
N THR A 209 4.82 1.71 27.53
CA THR A 209 4.17 2.80 28.25
C THR A 209 4.35 4.11 27.49
N PHE A 210 3.25 4.69 27.02
CA PHE A 210 3.22 6.03 26.43
C PHE A 210 3.61 7.10 27.47
N LYS A 211 4.46 8.05 27.07
CA LYS A 211 4.87 9.19 27.91
C LYS A 211 4.39 10.52 27.35
N LYS A 212 4.66 10.78 26.06
CA LYS A 212 4.26 12.03 25.39
C LYS A 212 4.33 11.89 23.87
N SER A 213 3.57 12.73 23.18
CA SER A 213 3.69 12.94 21.74
C SER A 213 4.75 14.00 21.41
N GLN A 214 5.49 13.78 20.32
CA GLN A 214 6.48 14.69 19.73
C GLN A 214 6.40 14.61 18.20
N GLY A 215 5.49 15.37 17.59
CA GLY A 215 5.23 15.27 16.15
C GLY A 215 4.60 13.92 15.82
N ASP A 216 5.17 13.20 14.85
CA ASP A 216 4.70 11.87 14.46
C ASP A 216 5.32 10.72 15.29
N TRP A 217 6.00 11.07 16.39
CA TRP A 217 6.66 10.13 17.28
C TRP A 217 6.05 10.17 18.67
N TYR A 218 5.94 9.00 19.30
CA TYR A 218 5.61 8.84 20.70
C TYR A 218 6.88 8.53 21.49
N GLN A 219 7.13 9.30 22.55
CA GLN A 219 8.08 8.87 23.56
C GLN A 219 7.44 7.77 24.39
N VAL A 220 8.12 6.64 24.49
CA VAL A 220 7.64 5.42 25.14
C VAL A 220 8.69 4.83 26.08
N GLU A 221 8.25 3.99 27.01
CA GLU A 221 9.10 3.19 27.88
C GLU A 221 8.72 1.70 27.74
N THR A 222 9.69 0.86 27.39
CA THR A 222 9.51 -0.60 27.31
C THR A 222 9.27 -1.20 28.69
N THR A 223 8.79 -2.45 28.75
CA THR A 223 8.65 -3.22 30.00
C THR A 223 9.96 -3.34 30.77
N ASP A 224 11.09 -3.30 30.07
CA ASP A 224 12.44 -3.42 30.62
C ASP A 224 13.04 -2.06 31.02
N GLY A 225 12.25 -0.98 30.96
CA GLY A 225 12.64 0.37 31.40
C GLY A 225 13.43 1.19 30.36
N ILE A 226 13.58 0.69 29.13
CA ILE A 226 14.23 1.45 28.04
C ILE A 226 13.27 2.55 27.59
N THR A 227 13.67 3.80 27.76
CA THR A 227 12.94 4.96 27.23
C THR A 227 13.47 5.35 25.86
N GLY A 228 12.57 5.46 24.88
CA GLY A 228 12.89 5.82 23.51
C GLY A 228 11.71 6.43 22.77
N TYR A 229 11.79 6.42 21.45
CA TYR A 229 10.80 6.95 20.55
C TYR A 229 10.35 5.88 19.56
N VAL A 230 9.04 5.72 19.44
CA VAL A 230 8.38 4.87 18.45
C VAL A 230 7.52 5.73 17.55
N ALA A 231 7.44 5.40 16.26
CA ALA A 231 6.59 6.13 15.35
C ALA A 231 5.10 5.81 15.62
N ASN A 232 4.23 6.81 15.53
CA ASN A 232 2.82 6.61 15.89
C ASN A 232 2.07 5.64 14.96
N TRP A 233 2.51 5.46 13.71
CA TRP A 233 1.85 4.62 12.71
C TRP A 233 2.08 3.11 12.90
N VAL A 234 3.07 2.71 13.71
CA VAL A 234 3.39 1.29 14.01
C VAL A 234 2.88 0.82 15.38
N VAL A 235 2.11 1.66 16.10
CA VAL A 235 1.54 1.34 17.42
C VAL A 235 0.09 1.80 17.55
N ASN A 236 -0.69 1.18 18.42
CA ASN A 236 -2.07 1.60 18.75
C ASN A 236 -2.32 1.61 20.27
N PHE A 237 -3.35 2.32 20.72
CA PHE A 237 -3.74 2.37 22.14
C PHE A 237 -4.68 1.23 22.57
N GLU A 238 -5.12 0.42 21.61
CA GLU A 238 -6.00 -0.73 21.86
C GLU A 238 -5.17 -2.00 21.98
N GLU A 239 -5.45 -2.80 23.00
CA GLU A 239 -4.79 -4.07 23.21
C GLU A 239 -5.09 -5.02 22.04
N LEU A 240 -4.03 -5.54 21.44
CA LEU A 240 -4.14 -6.48 20.34
C LEU A 240 -4.20 -7.91 20.89
N ASP A 241 -5.05 -8.73 20.28
CA ASP A 241 -5.16 -10.14 20.63
C ASP A 241 -3.87 -10.89 20.26
N LYS A 242 -3.11 -11.30 21.28
CA LYS A 242 -1.81 -11.97 21.15
C LYS A 242 -1.93 -13.39 20.60
N ASP A 243 -3.11 -14.01 20.66
CA ASP A 243 -3.36 -15.33 20.08
C ASP A 243 -3.82 -15.23 18.61
N ASN A 244 -4.12 -14.02 18.13
CA ASN A 244 -4.48 -13.71 16.74
C ASN A 244 -3.28 -13.12 15.97
N GLN A 245 -2.12 -13.79 16.08
CA GLN A 245 -0.75 -13.32 15.78
C GLN A 245 -0.47 -12.78 14.37
N LYS A 246 -1.45 -12.67 13.47
CA LYS A 246 -1.13 -12.40 12.07
C LYS A 246 -2.25 -11.81 11.23
N LYS A 247 -3.20 -11.12 11.84
CA LYS A 247 -4.14 -10.36 11.02
C LYS A 247 -3.47 -9.03 10.68
N ILE A 248 -2.89 -8.97 9.49
CA ILE A 248 -2.74 -7.67 8.82
C ILE A 248 -4.10 -7.00 8.90
N THR A 249 -4.12 -5.76 9.37
CA THR A 249 -5.36 -4.99 9.57
C THR A 249 -5.64 -4.04 8.42
N SER A 250 -4.74 -4.02 7.43
CA SER A 250 -4.87 -3.22 6.21
C SER A 250 -3.94 -3.76 5.14
N ILE A 251 -4.47 -3.89 3.92
CA ILE A 251 -3.70 -4.30 2.73
C ILE A 251 -2.43 -3.44 2.48
N ALA A 252 -2.37 -2.23 3.02
CA ALA A 252 -1.20 -1.35 2.96
C ALA A 252 0.05 -1.90 3.67
N GLU A 253 -0.16 -2.81 4.60
CA GLU A 253 0.87 -3.48 5.40
C GLU A 253 1.19 -4.87 4.84
N ALA A 254 0.43 -5.35 3.84
CA ALA A 254 0.56 -6.69 3.29
C ALA A 254 1.66 -6.81 2.23
N THR A 255 2.40 -7.91 2.26
CA THR A 255 3.23 -8.40 1.15
C THR A 255 2.46 -9.41 0.31
N ILE A 256 2.19 -9.09 -0.95
CA ILE A 256 1.45 -9.94 -1.88
C ILE A 256 2.42 -10.45 -2.95
N VAL A 257 2.53 -11.77 -3.09
CA VAL A 257 3.30 -12.37 -4.17
C VAL A 257 2.37 -12.78 -5.29
N LEU A 258 2.62 -12.25 -6.49
CA LEU A 258 1.87 -12.54 -7.69
C LEU A 258 2.69 -13.45 -8.59
N ASP A 259 2.09 -14.52 -9.08
CA ASP A 259 2.74 -15.48 -9.95
C ASP A 259 2.03 -15.53 -11.31
N PRO A 260 2.52 -14.80 -12.31
CA PRO A 260 2.05 -15.00 -13.67
C PRO A 260 2.60 -16.34 -14.19
N GLY A 261 1.74 -17.35 -14.30
CA GLY A 261 2.12 -18.71 -14.68
C GLY A 261 2.91 -18.79 -16.00
N HIS A 262 3.72 -19.84 -16.13
CA HIS A 262 4.60 -20.13 -17.28
C HIS A 262 5.69 -19.05 -17.50
N GLY A 263 6.20 -18.91 -18.74
CA GLY A 263 7.17 -17.88 -19.12
C GLY A 263 8.38 -18.44 -19.88
N GLY A 264 8.98 -17.62 -20.74
CA GLY A 264 10.15 -18.01 -21.52
C GLY A 264 9.86 -19.20 -22.44
N THR A 265 10.57 -20.31 -22.24
CA THR A 265 10.41 -21.55 -23.02
C THR A 265 9.14 -22.31 -22.68
N ASP A 266 8.59 -22.13 -21.48
CA ASP A 266 7.28 -22.65 -21.14
C ASP A 266 6.22 -21.66 -21.61
N VAL A 267 5.47 -22.03 -22.65
CA VAL A 267 4.47 -21.15 -23.25
C VAL A 267 3.07 -21.32 -22.65
N GLY A 268 2.89 -22.33 -21.79
CA GLY A 268 1.59 -22.79 -21.32
C GLY A 268 0.70 -23.30 -22.44
N ALA A 269 -0.61 -23.29 -22.23
CA ALA A 269 -1.59 -23.63 -23.24
C ALA A 269 -1.65 -22.56 -24.36
N ILE A 270 -2.18 -22.97 -25.52
CA ILE A 270 -2.28 -22.13 -26.72
C ILE A 270 -3.74 -22.14 -27.18
N SER A 271 -4.26 -20.98 -27.60
CA SER A 271 -5.61 -20.89 -28.15
C SER A 271 -5.79 -21.74 -29.41
N ASN A 272 -7.03 -22.13 -29.73
CA ASN A 272 -7.34 -22.96 -30.90
C ASN A 272 -6.82 -22.38 -32.22
N ASP A 273 -6.78 -21.05 -32.34
CA ASP A 273 -6.28 -20.34 -33.53
C ASP A 273 -4.76 -20.13 -33.53
N GLY A 274 -4.06 -20.56 -32.48
CA GLY A 274 -2.61 -20.43 -32.35
C GLY A 274 -2.11 -19.01 -32.06
N THR A 275 -3.00 -18.06 -31.75
CA THR A 275 -2.63 -16.64 -31.65
C THR A 275 -2.36 -16.15 -30.23
N ILE A 276 -2.84 -16.88 -29.21
CA ILE A 276 -2.71 -16.51 -27.81
C ILE A 276 -1.93 -17.60 -27.08
N TYR A 277 -0.90 -17.18 -26.36
CA TYR A 277 -0.12 -18.03 -25.46
C TYR A 277 -0.48 -17.67 -24.02
N GLU A 278 -0.70 -18.67 -23.18
CA GLU A 278 -1.11 -18.48 -21.79
C GLU A 278 -0.15 -17.56 -21.04
N LYS A 279 1.17 -17.77 -21.18
CA LYS A 279 2.21 -16.95 -20.54
C LYS A 279 2.09 -15.43 -20.76
N VAL A 280 1.48 -15.03 -21.88
CA VAL A 280 1.29 -13.62 -22.26
C VAL A 280 0.10 -13.02 -21.52
N VAL A 281 -1.02 -13.77 -21.44
CA VAL A 281 -2.22 -13.29 -20.76
C VAL A 281 -2.09 -13.37 -19.25
N THR A 282 -1.36 -14.34 -18.70
CA THR A 282 -1.05 -14.41 -17.26
C THR A 282 -0.20 -13.22 -16.82
N LEU A 283 0.88 -12.89 -17.55
CA LEU A 283 1.73 -11.73 -17.26
C LEU A 283 0.96 -10.41 -17.34
N ALA A 284 0.17 -10.23 -18.40
CA ALA A 284 -0.65 -9.03 -18.57
C ALA A 284 -1.65 -8.85 -17.42
N THR A 285 -2.32 -9.92 -16.99
CA THR A 285 -3.24 -9.90 -15.84
C THR A 285 -2.52 -9.57 -14.54
N ALA A 286 -1.38 -10.21 -14.27
CA ALA A 286 -0.59 -9.97 -13.06
C ALA A 286 -0.15 -8.51 -12.92
N HIS A 287 0.27 -7.85 -14.02
CA HIS A 287 0.62 -6.42 -13.97
C HIS A 287 -0.57 -5.51 -13.65
N TYR A 288 -1.78 -5.83 -14.13
CA TYR A 288 -2.96 -5.04 -13.77
C TYR A 288 -3.32 -5.23 -12.29
N VAL A 289 -3.23 -6.46 -11.77
CA VAL A 289 -3.45 -6.74 -10.35
C VAL A 289 -2.39 -6.02 -9.51
N GLN A 290 -1.12 -6.10 -9.89
CA GLN A 290 -0.02 -5.37 -9.25
C GLN A 290 -0.32 -3.87 -9.17
N GLU A 291 -0.69 -3.25 -10.29
CA GLU A 291 -1.00 -1.81 -10.34
C GLU A 291 -2.11 -1.42 -9.35
N GLU A 292 -3.15 -2.24 -9.24
CA GLU A 292 -4.28 -1.99 -8.34
C GLU A 292 -3.94 -2.22 -6.86
N LEU A 293 -3.11 -3.22 -6.55
CA LEU A 293 -2.69 -3.51 -5.17
C LEU A 293 -1.64 -2.52 -4.67
N GLU A 294 -0.68 -2.12 -5.53
CA GLU A 294 0.28 -1.06 -5.23
C GLU A 294 -0.44 0.26 -4.89
N LYS A 295 -1.55 0.57 -5.59
CA LYS A 295 -2.43 1.72 -5.27
C LYS A 295 -2.96 1.72 -3.85
N LEU A 296 -3.07 0.55 -3.22
CA LEU A 296 -3.49 0.42 -1.83
C LEU A 296 -2.31 0.36 -0.86
N GLY A 297 -1.09 0.58 -1.33
CA GLY A 297 0.13 0.59 -0.51
C GLY A 297 0.72 -0.79 -0.24
N ALA A 298 0.15 -1.86 -0.79
CA ALA A 298 0.63 -3.23 -0.62
C ALA A 298 2.02 -3.42 -1.23
N ASN A 299 2.85 -4.24 -0.59
CA ASN A 299 4.12 -4.70 -1.13
C ASN A 299 3.91 -5.83 -2.13
N VAL A 300 3.88 -5.51 -3.43
CA VAL A 300 3.61 -6.51 -4.47
C VAL A 300 4.91 -7.00 -5.11
N ILE A 301 5.09 -8.31 -5.13
CA ILE A 301 6.29 -8.97 -5.69
C ILE A 301 5.85 -9.96 -6.75
N LEU A 302 6.31 -9.78 -8.00
CA LEU A 302 6.06 -10.75 -9.07
C LEU A 302 7.13 -11.83 -9.09
N THR A 303 6.76 -13.10 -9.30
CA THR A 303 7.72 -14.20 -9.54
C THR A 303 8.52 -13.97 -10.82
N ARG A 304 7.90 -13.37 -11.84
CA ARG A 304 8.53 -12.78 -13.03
C ARG A 304 7.82 -11.49 -13.47
N ASP A 305 8.59 -10.50 -13.89
CA ASP A 305 8.10 -9.19 -14.37
C ASP A 305 8.28 -9.03 -15.91
N ASP A 306 8.72 -10.10 -16.57
CA ASP A 306 8.96 -10.20 -18.01
C ASP A 306 8.68 -11.63 -18.53
N ASP A 307 9.02 -11.91 -19.79
CA ASP A 307 8.89 -13.23 -20.43
C ASP A 307 10.05 -14.18 -20.07
N SER A 308 10.47 -14.18 -18.80
CA SER A 308 11.43 -15.15 -18.27
C SER A 308 10.73 -16.41 -17.77
N PHE A 309 11.45 -17.53 -17.83
CA PHE A 309 11.01 -18.79 -17.24
C PHE A 309 11.39 -18.82 -15.74
N VAL A 310 10.50 -19.34 -14.90
CA VAL A 310 10.72 -19.55 -13.46
C VAL A 310 10.42 -21.00 -13.13
N GLU A 311 11.35 -21.67 -12.45
CA GLU A 311 11.16 -23.06 -12.02
C GLU A 311 10.05 -23.15 -10.95
N LEU A 312 9.20 -24.19 -11.04
CA LEU A 312 8.04 -24.34 -10.15
C LEU A 312 8.43 -24.37 -8.66
N SER A 313 9.58 -24.95 -8.31
CA SER A 313 10.08 -24.96 -6.93
C SER A 313 10.42 -23.56 -6.42
N ASP A 314 10.92 -22.69 -7.30
CA ASP A 314 11.37 -21.35 -6.91
C ASP A 314 10.20 -20.40 -6.65
N ILE A 315 9.04 -20.65 -7.27
CA ILE A 315 7.81 -19.88 -7.08
C ILE A 315 7.35 -19.91 -5.62
N ALA A 316 7.14 -21.12 -5.08
CA ALA A 316 6.72 -21.28 -3.68
C ALA A 316 7.81 -20.83 -2.70
N LEU A 317 9.08 -21.14 -2.99
CA LEU A 317 10.22 -20.71 -2.16
C LEU A 317 10.32 -19.19 -2.07
N ARG A 318 10.05 -18.47 -3.17
CA ARG A 318 10.01 -17.01 -3.15
C ARG A 318 8.90 -16.51 -2.25
N SER A 319 7.67 -17.01 -2.40
CA SER A 319 6.55 -16.63 -1.53
C SER A 319 6.85 -16.84 -0.03
N ASN A 320 7.41 -18.00 0.30
CA ASN A 320 7.83 -18.33 1.66
C ASN A 320 8.92 -17.39 2.18
N ARG A 321 9.97 -17.13 1.38
CA ARG A 321 11.11 -16.27 1.75
C ARG A 321 10.69 -14.83 1.97
N GLU A 322 9.85 -14.29 1.10
CA GLU A 322 9.33 -12.92 1.23
C GLU A 322 8.24 -12.80 2.31
N LYS A 323 7.92 -13.92 3.01
CA LYS A 323 6.90 -14.00 4.05
C LYS A 323 5.53 -13.47 3.58
N ALA A 324 5.15 -13.77 2.33
CA ALA A 324 3.95 -13.23 1.70
C ALA A 324 2.69 -13.44 2.54
N ASP A 325 1.85 -12.43 2.63
CA ASP A 325 0.58 -12.48 3.35
C ASP A 325 -0.55 -13.02 2.48
N ALA A 326 -0.41 -12.89 1.17
CA ALA A 326 -1.10 -13.72 0.19
C ALA A 326 -0.20 -14.01 -1.03
N PHE A 327 -0.41 -15.17 -1.62
CA PHE A 327 0.15 -15.61 -2.88
C PHE A 327 -0.99 -15.89 -3.87
N ILE A 328 -0.91 -15.33 -5.07
CA ILE A 328 -1.92 -15.54 -6.12
C ILE A 328 -1.20 -15.87 -7.42
N SER A 329 -1.40 -17.10 -7.91
CA SER A 329 -0.96 -17.52 -9.23
C SER A 329 -2.08 -17.35 -10.26
N PHE A 330 -1.74 -16.92 -11.48
CA PHE A 330 -2.67 -16.67 -12.57
C PHE A 330 -2.39 -17.63 -13.72
N HIS A 331 -3.44 -18.35 -14.13
CA HIS A 331 -3.42 -19.34 -15.20
C HIS A 331 -4.71 -19.28 -16.05
N TYR A 332 -4.69 -20.00 -17.16
CA TYR A 332 -5.87 -20.25 -17.98
C TYR A 332 -5.93 -21.72 -18.40
N ASP A 333 -6.96 -22.41 -17.92
CA ASP A 333 -7.23 -23.82 -18.12
C ASP A 333 -7.17 -24.24 -19.60
N SER A 334 -7.02 -25.54 -19.85
CA SER A 334 -7.26 -26.13 -21.16
C SER A 334 -7.79 -27.55 -21.02
N THR A 335 -8.55 -28.01 -22.01
CA THR A 335 -9.06 -29.38 -22.08
C THR A 335 -8.45 -30.13 -23.26
N GLU A 336 -8.66 -31.45 -23.32
CA GLU A 336 -8.22 -32.28 -24.46
C GLU A 336 -9.02 -31.99 -25.74
N ILE A 337 -10.28 -31.55 -25.59
CA ILE A 337 -11.21 -31.29 -26.69
C ILE A 337 -11.53 -29.80 -26.73
N SER A 338 -11.23 -29.14 -27.86
CA SER A 338 -11.56 -27.73 -28.07
C SER A 338 -13.04 -27.43 -27.78
N ASN A 339 -13.29 -26.30 -27.11
CA ASN A 339 -14.62 -25.81 -26.75
C ASN A 339 -15.45 -26.75 -25.85
N GLN A 340 -14.82 -27.69 -25.14
CA GLN A 340 -15.52 -28.61 -24.23
C GLN A 340 -15.93 -27.97 -22.91
N ALA A 341 -15.11 -27.06 -22.39
CA ALA A 341 -15.32 -26.39 -21.11
C ALA A 341 -15.19 -24.87 -21.24
N SER A 342 -15.73 -24.15 -20.26
CA SER A 342 -15.71 -22.69 -20.14
C SER A 342 -15.82 -22.32 -18.67
N GLY A 343 -15.36 -21.12 -18.33
CA GLY A 343 -15.46 -20.54 -17.00
C GLY A 343 -14.15 -20.50 -16.24
N PHE A 344 -14.20 -19.95 -15.03
CA PHE A 344 -13.04 -19.79 -14.15
C PHE A 344 -13.18 -20.66 -12.90
N THR A 345 -12.06 -21.07 -12.32
CA THR A 345 -11.97 -21.86 -11.09
C THR A 345 -10.92 -21.26 -10.17
N THR A 346 -11.20 -21.19 -8.87
CA THR A 346 -10.21 -20.78 -7.86
C THR A 346 -9.71 -22.00 -7.10
N TYR A 347 -8.43 -22.30 -7.20
CA TYR A 347 -7.81 -23.44 -6.52
C TYR A 347 -7.05 -23.02 -5.26
N TYR A 348 -7.14 -23.86 -4.24
CA TYR A 348 -6.35 -23.80 -3.01
C TYR A 348 -5.85 -25.20 -2.65
N TYR A 349 -4.91 -25.32 -1.71
CA TYR A 349 -4.43 -26.63 -1.25
C TYR A 349 -4.66 -26.84 0.25
N ASN A 350 -4.11 -25.95 1.09
CA ASN A 350 -4.28 -26.03 2.54
C ASN A 350 -5.67 -25.53 2.94
N LYS A 351 -6.36 -26.28 3.80
CA LYS A 351 -7.73 -25.95 4.24
C LYS A 351 -7.84 -24.56 4.85
N ASP A 352 -6.80 -24.09 5.53
CA ASP A 352 -6.77 -22.77 6.17
C ASP A 352 -6.71 -21.62 5.14
N HIS A 353 -6.58 -21.91 3.84
CA HIS A 353 -6.64 -20.93 2.75
C HIS A 353 -8.02 -20.86 2.08
N LEU A 354 -8.99 -21.68 2.52
CA LEU A 354 -10.33 -21.74 1.94
C LEU A 354 -11.07 -20.39 2.04
N ASP A 355 -10.89 -19.65 3.14
CA ASP A 355 -11.53 -18.36 3.33
C ASP A 355 -11.03 -17.36 2.28
N LEU A 356 -9.71 -17.26 2.09
CA LEU A 356 -9.09 -16.45 1.04
C LEU A 356 -9.60 -16.87 -0.36
N ALA A 357 -9.64 -18.18 -0.64
CA ALA A 357 -10.12 -18.71 -1.92
C ALA A 357 -11.58 -18.34 -2.19
N THR A 358 -12.43 -18.43 -1.17
CA THR A 358 -13.86 -18.13 -1.24
C THR A 358 -14.09 -16.64 -1.47
N VAL A 359 -13.42 -15.78 -0.71
CA VAL A 359 -13.53 -14.32 -0.88
C VAL A 359 -13.10 -13.90 -2.28
N VAL A 360 -11.94 -14.37 -2.76
CA VAL A 360 -11.46 -14.07 -4.13
C VAL A 360 -12.43 -14.58 -5.20
N ASN A 361 -12.92 -15.81 -5.07
CA ASN A 361 -13.85 -16.39 -6.04
C ASN A 361 -15.18 -15.61 -6.13
N ASN A 362 -15.72 -15.17 -4.99
CA ASN A 362 -16.96 -14.39 -4.93
C ASN A 362 -16.82 -13.02 -5.60
N HIS A 363 -15.67 -12.36 -5.46
CA HIS A 363 -15.40 -11.09 -6.17
C HIS A 363 -15.18 -11.32 -7.67
N LEU A 364 -14.53 -12.43 -8.06
CA LEU A 364 -14.39 -12.79 -9.49
C LEU A 364 -15.77 -13.03 -10.13
N GLU A 365 -16.69 -13.71 -9.45
CA GLU A 365 -18.05 -13.94 -9.95
C GLU A 365 -18.82 -12.64 -10.21
N LYS A 366 -18.63 -11.63 -9.36
CA LYS A 366 -19.29 -10.32 -9.50
C LYS A 366 -18.74 -9.51 -10.69
N GLU A 367 -17.46 -9.70 -11.04
CA GLU A 367 -16.75 -8.84 -12.01
C GLU A 367 -16.53 -9.49 -13.38
N LEU A 368 -16.46 -10.82 -13.46
CA LEU A 368 -16.07 -11.54 -14.67
C LEU A 368 -17.29 -12.00 -15.50
N PRO A 369 -17.26 -11.80 -16.82
CA PRO A 369 -18.32 -12.25 -17.72
C PRO A 369 -18.13 -13.71 -18.15
N LEU A 370 -17.65 -14.58 -17.27
CA LEU A 370 -17.43 -16.01 -17.51
C LEU A 370 -18.13 -16.85 -16.43
N PRO A 371 -18.54 -18.09 -16.72
CA PRO A 371 -19.15 -18.97 -15.72
C PRO A 371 -18.23 -19.20 -14.51
N ASN A 372 -18.75 -19.05 -13.29
CA ASN A 372 -18.05 -19.44 -12.07
C ASN A 372 -18.13 -20.96 -11.88
N ARG A 373 -16.99 -21.64 -11.84
CA ARG A 373 -16.90 -23.10 -11.59
C ARG A 373 -16.67 -23.44 -10.12
N GLY A 374 -16.50 -22.42 -9.28
CA GLY A 374 -16.37 -22.52 -7.84
C GLY A 374 -14.94 -22.55 -7.35
N VAL A 375 -14.82 -22.93 -6.08
CA VAL A 375 -13.55 -23.09 -5.36
C VAL A 375 -13.29 -24.59 -5.19
N ASP A 376 -12.09 -25.05 -5.51
CA ASP A 376 -11.73 -26.47 -5.41
C ASP A 376 -10.30 -26.69 -4.89
N VAL A 377 -10.03 -27.90 -4.41
CA VAL A 377 -8.69 -28.30 -3.95
C VAL A 377 -7.84 -28.71 -5.15
N GLY A 378 -6.69 -28.07 -5.34
CA GLY A 378 -5.74 -28.37 -6.42
C GLY A 378 -4.39 -28.82 -5.87
N ASP A 379 -3.95 -30.03 -6.21
CA ASP A 379 -2.62 -30.56 -5.83
C ASP A 379 -1.49 -30.04 -6.72
N TYR A 380 -1.37 -28.71 -6.79
CA TYR A 380 -0.32 -28.01 -7.54
C TYR A 380 0.89 -27.77 -6.64
N LEU A 381 2.11 -28.03 -7.15
CA LEU A 381 3.35 -27.89 -6.39
C LEU A 381 3.48 -26.51 -5.73
N ILE A 382 3.12 -25.45 -6.46
CA ILE A 382 3.19 -24.06 -5.99
C ILE A 382 2.17 -23.72 -4.89
N LEU A 383 1.13 -24.53 -4.70
CA LEU A 383 0.18 -24.39 -3.59
C LEU A 383 0.55 -25.31 -2.43
N ARG A 384 0.94 -26.55 -2.73
CA ARG A 384 1.30 -27.56 -1.73
C ARG A 384 2.55 -27.19 -0.93
N ASP A 385 3.56 -26.65 -1.59
CA ASP A 385 4.86 -26.32 -0.96
C ASP A 385 4.89 -24.87 -0.45
N ASN A 386 3.80 -24.12 -0.64
CA ASN A 386 3.67 -22.76 -0.14
C ASN A 386 3.08 -22.74 1.27
N GLN A 387 3.87 -22.24 2.21
CA GLN A 387 3.54 -22.11 3.63
C GLN A 387 2.76 -20.82 3.92
N ARG A 388 2.51 -20.01 2.89
CA ARG A 388 1.74 -18.76 2.95
C ARG A 388 0.35 -18.97 2.38
N PRO A 389 -0.65 -18.14 2.74
CA PRO A 389 -1.97 -18.18 2.09
C PRO A 389 -1.83 -18.10 0.58
N ALA A 390 -2.27 -19.14 -0.14
CA ALA A 390 -1.90 -19.36 -1.54
C ALA A 390 -3.08 -19.84 -2.39
N LEU A 391 -3.29 -19.17 -3.52
CA LEU A 391 -4.31 -19.48 -4.53
C LEU A 391 -3.69 -19.67 -5.91
N LEU A 392 -4.36 -20.46 -6.76
CA LEU A 392 -4.17 -20.50 -8.20
C LEU A 392 -5.51 -20.20 -8.87
N LEU A 393 -5.55 -19.17 -9.71
CA LEU A 393 -6.74 -18.73 -10.42
C LEU A 393 -6.68 -19.20 -11.86
N GLU A 394 -7.55 -20.12 -12.24
CA GLU A 394 -7.79 -20.49 -13.64
C GLU A 394 -8.86 -19.56 -14.20
N LEU A 395 -8.48 -18.60 -15.05
CA LEU A 395 -9.30 -17.45 -15.41
C LEU A 395 -10.11 -17.61 -16.72
N GLY A 396 -10.32 -18.84 -17.16
CA GLY A 396 -10.97 -19.18 -18.43
C GLY A 396 -10.22 -20.30 -19.17
N PHE A 397 -10.84 -20.88 -20.20
CA PHE A 397 -10.23 -21.96 -20.97
C PHE A 397 -9.53 -21.45 -22.24
N MET A 398 -8.22 -21.65 -22.38
CA MET A 398 -7.42 -21.29 -23.54
C MET A 398 -7.97 -21.89 -24.84
N ASN A 399 -8.43 -23.14 -24.78
CA ASN A 399 -8.99 -23.85 -25.93
C ASN A 399 -10.52 -23.69 -26.05
N ASN A 400 -11.12 -22.68 -25.41
CA ASN A 400 -12.48 -22.22 -25.66
C ASN A 400 -12.47 -20.87 -26.39
N ASP A 401 -13.04 -20.81 -27.59
CA ASP A 401 -12.98 -19.63 -28.46
C ASP A 401 -13.69 -18.41 -27.86
N SER A 402 -14.75 -18.63 -27.09
CA SER A 402 -15.51 -17.57 -26.40
C SER A 402 -14.75 -17.02 -25.21
N ASP A 403 -14.18 -17.90 -24.37
CA ASP A 403 -13.35 -17.49 -23.23
C ASP A 403 -12.11 -16.75 -23.74
N ALA A 404 -11.41 -17.31 -24.73
CA ALA A 404 -10.21 -16.71 -25.33
C ALA A 404 -10.47 -15.34 -25.96
N HIS A 405 -11.60 -15.16 -26.63
CA HIS A 405 -11.99 -13.84 -27.12
C HIS A 405 -12.23 -12.83 -25.99
N THR A 406 -12.69 -13.31 -24.84
CA THR A 406 -13.04 -12.50 -23.66
C THR A 406 -11.80 -12.13 -22.85
N PHE A 407 -11.00 -13.11 -22.42
CA PHE A 407 -9.90 -12.88 -21.49
C PHE A 407 -8.69 -12.18 -22.10
N LYS A 408 -8.53 -12.23 -23.43
CA LYS A 408 -7.45 -11.49 -24.12
C LYS A 408 -7.64 -9.97 -24.06
N THR A 409 -8.83 -9.50 -23.68
CA THR A 409 -9.12 -8.08 -23.65
C THR A 409 -8.56 -7.43 -22.38
N LYS A 410 -8.02 -6.22 -22.51
CA LYS A 410 -7.62 -5.39 -21.36
C LYS A 410 -8.76 -5.17 -20.38
N LYS A 411 -10.01 -5.15 -20.86
CA LYS A 411 -11.19 -5.00 -20.03
C LYS A 411 -11.33 -6.17 -19.05
N PHE A 412 -11.23 -7.41 -19.55
CA PHE A 412 -11.28 -8.59 -18.70
C PHE A 412 -10.14 -8.61 -17.67
N GLN A 413 -8.91 -8.36 -18.12
CA GLN A 413 -7.73 -8.37 -17.23
C GLN A 413 -7.83 -7.29 -16.12
N ARG A 414 -8.41 -6.12 -16.43
CA ARG A 414 -8.72 -5.10 -15.43
C ARG A 414 -9.87 -5.48 -14.50
N SER A 415 -10.87 -6.23 -14.97
CA SER A 415 -11.93 -6.78 -14.11
C SER A 415 -11.34 -7.79 -13.12
N VAL A 416 -10.40 -8.65 -13.54
CA VAL A 416 -9.65 -9.53 -12.63
C VAL A 416 -8.90 -8.71 -11.58
N ALA A 417 -8.17 -7.68 -12.00
CA ALA A 417 -7.45 -6.80 -11.08
C ALA A 417 -8.37 -6.13 -10.04
N LYS A 418 -9.53 -5.64 -10.48
CA LYS A 418 -10.54 -5.06 -9.58
C LYS A 418 -11.10 -6.10 -8.59
N ALA A 419 -11.41 -7.30 -9.06
CA ALA A 419 -11.91 -8.39 -8.22
C ALA A 419 -10.88 -8.79 -7.16
N VAL A 420 -9.64 -9.07 -7.56
CA VAL A 420 -8.55 -9.46 -6.64
C VAL A 420 -8.26 -8.34 -5.65
N LYS A 421 -8.21 -7.07 -6.10
CA LYS A 421 -8.06 -5.93 -5.21
C LYS A 421 -9.13 -5.90 -4.14
N ASN A 422 -10.40 -5.93 -4.52
CA ASN A 422 -11.51 -5.83 -3.58
C ASN A 422 -11.54 -7.03 -2.62
N ALA A 423 -11.26 -8.23 -3.14
CA ALA A 423 -11.17 -9.44 -2.33
C ALA A 423 -10.06 -9.38 -1.28
N LEU A 424 -8.86 -8.89 -1.65
CA LEU A 424 -7.77 -8.77 -0.70
C LEU A 424 -8.00 -7.64 0.31
N VAL A 425 -8.67 -6.55 -0.08
CA VAL A 425 -9.11 -5.52 0.87
C VAL A 425 -10.03 -6.15 1.91
N GLU A 426 -11.06 -6.89 1.49
CA GLU A 426 -11.97 -7.59 2.39
C GLU A 426 -11.22 -8.60 3.29
N TYR A 427 -10.38 -9.45 2.70
CA TYR A 427 -9.67 -10.51 3.41
C TYR A 427 -8.68 -10.01 4.48
N PHE A 428 -8.05 -8.86 4.28
CA PHE A 428 -7.11 -8.27 5.24
C PHE A 428 -7.76 -7.24 6.18
N GLU A 429 -9.06 -6.97 6.05
CA GLU A 429 -9.78 -6.04 6.93
C GLU A 429 -10.77 -6.76 7.84
N ASP A 430 -11.34 -7.90 7.40
CA ASP A 430 -12.05 -8.85 8.27
C ASP A 430 -11.08 -9.52 9.22
#